data_AF-A0A5Q0GHQ7-F1
#
_entry.id   AF-A0A5Q0GHQ7-F1
#
_cell.length_a   1.000
_cell.length_b   1.000
_cell.length_c   1.000
_cell.angle_alpha   90.00
_cell.angle_beta   90.00
_cell.angle_gamma   90.00
#
_symmetry.space_group_name_H-M   'P 1'
#
loop_
_entity.id
_entity.type
_entity.pdbx_description
1 polymer ?
#
loop_
_entity_poly.entity_id
_entity_poly.type
_entity_poly.pdbx_seq_one_letter_code
_entity_poly.pdbx_strand_id
1 'polypeptide(L)'
;MMQVNCPVCSYQDITGDTCPNCDADLRVIRMLQALPQVPTQSPWPLRIALLLLIIAIGVGVATNLIFSRPQLNTVVITQPSPVTPQKPPEPTTYTVQPGDNLSTIAQKLCGQGVSLPAIVQANPQLIGRENYLEVGQVLKIPKCQEGI
;
A
#
# COMPACT_ATOMS: atom_id res chain seq x y z
N MET A 1 3.59 40.87 -22.73
CA MET A 1 4.13 40.84 -21.35
C MET A 1 2.93 40.70 -20.43
N MET A 2 2.84 39.64 -19.63
CA MET A 2 1.70 39.44 -18.72
C MET A 2 1.83 40.39 -17.53
N GLN A 3 0.79 41.19 -17.28
CA GLN A 3 0.70 42.08 -16.11
C GLN A 3 0.49 41.23 -14.86
N VAL A 4 1.22 41.55 -13.79
CA VAL A 4 1.14 40.83 -12.51
C VAL A 4 0.91 41.81 -11.36
N ASN A 5 0.15 41.40 -10.36
CA ASN A 5 -0.08 42.18 -9.15
C ASN A 5 0.95 41.81 -8.08
N CYS A 6 1.49 42.80 -7.38
CA CYS A 6 2.46 42.58 -6.31
C CYS A 6 1.76 42.11 -5.02
N PRO A 7 2.12 40.95 -4.45
CA PRO A 7 1.51 40.44 -3.22
C PRO A 7 1.96 41.16 -1.94
N VAL A 8 3.04 41.94 -2.00
CA VAL A 8 3.63 42.62 -0.83
C VAL A 8 2.91 43.94 -0.54
N CYS A 9 2.68 44.75 -1.57
CA CYS A 9 2.10 46.09 -1.44
C CYS A 9 0.80 46.29 -2.25
N SER A 10 0.26 45.23 -2.85
CA SER A 10 -0.96 45.25 -3.66
C SER A 10 -0.91 46.18 -4.88
N TYR A 11 0.28 46.59 -5.30
CA TYR A 11 0.49 47.41 -6.50
C TYR A 11 0.18 46.59 -7.77
N GLN A 12 -0.60 47.17 -8.68
CA GLN A 12 -1.14 46.47 -9.86
C GLN A 12 -0.35 46.79 -11.13
N ASP A 13 -0.61 46.03 -12.20
CA ASP A 13 -0.14 46.30 -13.57
C ASP A 13 1.38 46.38 -13.75
N ILE A 14 2.12 45.47 -13.09
CA ILE A 14 3.58 45.49 -13.13
C ILE A 14 4.11 44.77 -14.37
N THR A 15 4.85 45.51 -15.20
CA THR A 15 5.48 45.02 -16.44
C THR A 15 6.95 44.60 -16.26
N GLY A 16 7.63 45.10 -15.23
CA GLY A 16 9.02 44.78 -14.90
C GLY A 16 9.18 43.59 -13.96
N ASP A 17 10.41 43.11 -13.76
CA ASP A 17 10.73 42.03 -12.81
C ASP A 17 10.74 42.51 -11.35
N THR A 18 10.82 43.82 -11.11
CA THR A 18 10.85 44.43 -9.78
C THR A 18 9.64 45.34 -9.61
N CYS A 19 8.99 45.30 -8.44
CA CYS A 19 7.87 46.17 -8.13
C CYS A 19 8.35 47.62 -7.87
N PRO A 20 7.82 48.64 -8.56
CA PRO A 20 8.27 50.03 -8.40
C PRO A 20 7.84 50.69 -7.07
N ASN A 21 6.94 50.05 -6.31
CA ASN A 21 6.41 50.60 -5.06
C ASN A 21 7.08 50.03 -3.79
N CYS A 22 7.61 48.80 -3.87
CA CYS A 22 8.19 48.14 -2.69
C CYS A 22 9.47 47.34 -2.98
N ASP A 23 10.03 47.47 -4.19
CA ASP A 23 11.24 46.80 -4.66
C ASP A 23 11.25 45.25 -4.56
N ALA A 24 10.08 44.63 -4.39
CA ALA A 24 9.94 43.18 -4.38
C ALA A 24 10.25 42.58 -5.78
N ASP A 25 11.05 41.50 -5.81
CA ASP A 25 11.34 40.74 -7.03
C ASP A 25 10.19 39.78 -7.38
N LEU A 26 9.68 39.88 -8.60
CA LEU A 26 8.51 39.16 -9.12
C LEU A 26 8.90 38.08 -10.15
N ARG A 27 10.20 37.81 -10.38
CA ARG A 27 10.67 36.83 -11.37
C ARG A 27 10.07 35.44 -11.14
N VAL A 28 10.04 35.02 -9.87
CA VAL A 28 9.51 33.70 -9.47
C VAL A 28 8.02 33.59 -9.80
N ILE A 29 7.23 34.63 -9.54
CA ILE A 29 5.79 34.62 -9.78
C ILE A 29 5.49 34.50 -11.28
N ARG A 30 6.26 35.20 -12.14
CA ARG A 30 6.15 35.03 -13.60
C ARG A 30 6.50 33.62 -14.06
N MET A 31 7.52 32.99 -13.46
CA MET A 31 7.87 31.60 -13.77
C MET A 31 6.73 30.64 -13.44
N LEU A 32 6.08 30.83 -12.29
CA LEU A 32 4.94 30.01 -11.86
C LEU A 32 3.72 30.20 -12.78
N GLN A 33 3.47 31.42 -13.29
CA GLN A 33 2.40 31.69 -14.25
C GLN A 33 2.64 31.09 -15.63
N ALA A 34 3.91 30.85 -15.99
CA ALA A 34 4.28 30.18 -17.23
C ALA A 34 4.11 28.65 -17.14
N LEU A 35 3.74 28.10 -15.98
CA LEU A 35 3.49 26.68 -15.85
C LEU A 35 2.27 26.28 -16.68
N PRO A 36 2.38 25.21 -17.50
CA PRO A 36 1.23 24.65 -18.19
C PRO A 36 0.21 24.20 -17.15
N GLN A 37 -1.06 24.56 -17.37
CA GLN A 37 -2.15 24.11 -16.54
C GLN A 37 -2.15 22.58 -16.54
N VAL A 38 -2.13 21.96 -15.35
CA VAL A 38 -2.32 20.51 -15.23
C VAL A 38 -3.71 20.19 -15.82
N PRO A 39 -3.83 19.29 -16.81
CA PRO A 39 -5.13 18.96 -17.37
C PRO A 39 -6.01 18.40 -16.25
N THR A 40 -6.98 19.20 -15.82
CA THR A 40 -7.99 18.79 -14.85
C THR A 40 -8.85 17.71 -15.50
N GLN A 41 -8.62 16.45 -15.10
CA GLN A 41 -9.33 15.30 -15.63
C GLN A 41 -10.82 15.44 -15.29
N SER A 42 -11.63 15.56 -16.36
CA SER A 42 -13.10 15.63 -16.34
C SER A 42 -13.74 14.63 -15.37
N PRO A 43 -14.89 14.93 -14.72
CA PRO A 43 -15.58 14.05 -13.76
C PRO A 43 -16.25 12.79 -14.36
N TRP A 44 -16.08 12.54 -15.66
CA TRP A 44 -16.58 11.35 -16.35
C TRP A 44 -16.02 9.97 -15.90
N PRO A 45 -14.76 9.80 -15.42
CA PRO A 45 -14.26 8.47 -15.05
C PRO A 45 -14.94 7.94 -13.78
N LEU A 46 -15.44 8.83 -12.92
CA LEU A 46 -16.08 8.46 -11.66
C LEU A 46 -17.47 7.84 -11.90
N ARG A 47 -18.23 8.38 -12.87
CA ARG A 47 -19.53 7.81 -13.27
C ARG A 47 -19.37 6.46 -13.96
N ILE A 48 -18.37 6.31 -14.83
CA ILE A 48 -18.06 5.04 -15.50
C ILE A 48 -17.60 4.00 -14.48
N ALA A 49 -16.71 4.37 -13.55
CA ALA A 49 -16.24 3.47 -12.50
C ALA A 49 -17.39 3.00 -11.58
N LEU A 50 -18.31 3.89 -11.21
CA LEU A 50 -19.48 3.55 -10.40
C LEU A 50 -20.42 2.56 -11.11
N LEU A 51 -20.67 2.77 -12.41
CA LEU A 51 -21.50 1.86 -13.21
C LEU A 51 -20.88 0.46 -13.33
N LEU A 52 -19.55 0.38 -13.57
CA LEU A 52 -18.84 -0.89 -13.63
C LEU A 52 -18.88 -1.63 -12.28
N LEU A 53 -18.75 -0.91 -11.16
CA LEU A 53 -18.85 -1.47 -9.81
C LEU A 53 -20.24 -2.08 -9.55
N ILE A 54 -21.32 -1.38 -9.90
CA ILE A 54 -22.70 -1.85 -9.69
C ILE A 54 -22.98 -3.12 -10.51
N ILE A 55 -22.51 -3.16 -11.76
CA ILE A 55 -22.67 -4.33 -12.63
C ILE A 55 -21.90 -5.54 -12.06
N ALA A 56 -20.66 -5.33 -11.59
CA ALA A 56 -19.86 -6.40 -10.99
C ALA A 56 -20.50 -7.00 -9.73
N ILE A 57 -21.09 -6.16 -8.87
CA ILE A 57 -21.79 -6.61 -7.65
C ILE A 57 -23.08 -7.37 -8.00
N GLY A 58 -23.84 -6.90 -9.01
CA GLY A 58 -25.10 -7.53 -9.42
C GLY A 58 -24.94 -8.95 -10.00
N VAL A 59 -23.85 -9.21 -10.74
CA VAL A 59 -23.59 -10.55 -11.33
C VAL A 59 -23.20 -11.59 -10.27
N GLY A 60 -22.58 -11.18 -9.15
CA GLY A 60 -22.11 -12.10 -8.10
C GLY A 60 -23.21 -12.77 -7.27
N VAL A 61 -24.43 -12.21 -7.24
CA VAL A 61 -25.51 -12.71 -6.38
C VAL A 61 -26.30 -13.85 -7.05
N ALA A 62 -26.42 -13.87 -8.38
CA ALA A 62 -27.25 -14.83 -9.10
C ALA A 62 -26.63 -16.25 -9.20
N THR A 63 -25.30 -16.38 -9.07
CA THR A 63 -24.60 -17.67 -9.19
C THR A 63 -24.57 -18.49 -7.91
N ASN A 64 -24.96 -17.93 -6.76
CA ASN A 64 -24.90 -18.61 -5.47
C ASN A 64 -26.00 -19.67 -5.25
N LEU A 65 -27.11 -19.63 -5.99
CA LEU A 65 -28.28 -20.46 -5.71
C LEU A 65 -28.32 -21.80 -6.48
N ILE A 66 -27.37 -22.05 -7.40
CA ILE A 66 -27.34 -23.28 -8.23
C ILE A 66 -26.29 -24.30 -7.74
N PHE A 67 -25.30 -23.87 -6.95
CA PHE A 67 -24.16 -24.71 -6.54
C PHE A 67 -24.38 -25.54 -5.26
N SER A 68 -25.50 -25.37 -4.56
CA SER A 68 -25.82 -26.18 -3.38
C SER A 68 -26.40 -27.54 -3.77
N ARG A 69 -25.62 -28.41 -4.43
CA ARG A 69 -25.93 -29.84 -4.50
C ARG A 69 -25.40 -30.52 -3.23
N PRO A 70 -26.20 -31.26 -2.46
CA PRO A 70 -25.67 -32.11 -1.40
C PRO A 70 -24.85 -33.23 -2.06
N GLN A 71 -23.53 -33.17 -1.94
CA GLN A 71 -22.68 -34.32 -2.25
C GLN A 71 -23.03 -35.42 -1.25
N LEU A 72 -23.57 -36.54 -1.72
CA LEU A 72 -23.51 -37.79 -0.94
C LEU A 72 -22.04 -38.15 -0.86
N ASN A 73 -21.39 -37.76 0.25
CA ASN A 73 -20.06 -38.20 0.56
C ASN A 73 -20.12 -39.70 0.85
N THR A 74 -19.90 -40.51 -0.17
CA THR A 74 -19.50 -41.90 0.00
C THR A 74 -18.19 -41.88 0.78
N VAL A 75 -18.26 -42.21 2.06
CA VAL A 75 -17.08 -42.40 2.91
C VAL A 75 -16.34 -43.62 2.36
N VAL A 76 -15.37 -43.38 1.50
CA VAL A 76 -14.32 -44.37 1.23
C VAL A 76 -13.44 -44.38 2.46
N ILE A 77 -13.72 -45.31 3.39
CA ILE A 77 -12.83 -45.60 4.52
C ILE A 77 -11.55 -46.17 3.93
N THR A 78 -10.61 -45.29 3.58
CA THR A 78 -9.23 -45.66 3.36
C THR A 78 -8.60 -45.85 4.72
N GLN A 79 -8.29 -47.12 4.98
CA GLN A 79 -7.45 -47.71 6.00
C GLN A 79 -6.46 -46.71 6.65
N PRO A 80 -6.35 -46.68 8.00
CA PRO A 80 -5.47 -45.77 8.70
C PRO A 80 -4.00 -46.11 8.38
N SER A 81 -3.40 -45.32 7.48
CA SER A 81 -1.96 -45.21 7.41
C SER A 81 -1.48 -44.47 8.67
N PRO A 82 -0.37 -44.89 9.30
CA PRO A 82 0.10 -44.28 10.53
C PRO A 82 0.40 -42.80 10.28
N VAL A 83 -0.35 -41.94 10.96
CA VAL A 83 -0.03 -40.52 11.11
C VAL A 83 1.29 -40.42 11.86
N THR A 84 2.38 -40.28 11.11
CA THR A 84 3.62 -39.74 11.65
C THR A 84 3.27 -38.37 12.25
N PRO A 85 3.64 -38.07 13.51
CA PRO A 85 3.38 -36.76 14.11
C PRO A 85 3.92 -35.67 13.18
N GLN A 86 3.03 -34.87 12.60
CA GLN A 86 3.44 -33.74 11.78
C GLN A 86 4.15 -32.76 12.71
N LYS A 87 5.46 -32.70 12.59
CA LYS A 87 6.34 -31.81 13.35
C LYS A 87 5.74 -30.40 13.32
N PRO A 88 5.60 -29.70 14.47
CA PRO A 88 5.23 -28.30 14.51
C PRO A 88 6.11 -27.58 13.50
N PRO A 89 5.50 -26.93 12.51
CA PRO A 89 6.25 -26.62 11.34
C PRO A 89 7.23 -25.48 11.66
N GLU A 90 8.48 -25.69 11.27
CA GLU A 90 9.60 -24.93 11.81
C GLU A 90 9.53 -23.45 11.41
N PRO A 91 9.94 -22.53 12.31
CA PRO A 91 10.02 -21.11 12.00
C PRO A 91 11.04 -20.89 10.87
N THR A 92 10.64 -20.16 9.83
CA THR A 92 11.55 -19.76 8.76
C THR A 92 12.51 -18.72 9.29
N THR A 93 13.80 -18.87 9.06
CA THR A 93 14.79 -17.82 9.39
C THR A 93 15.07 -16.95 8.18
N TYR A 94 15.25 -15.65 8.41
CA TYR A 94 15.53 -14.67 7.37
C TYR A 94 16.76 -13.83 7.74
N THR A 95 17.71 -13.71 6.82
CA THR A 95 18.86 -12.83 6.97
C THR A 95 18.54 -11.46 6.37
N VAL A 96 18.58 -10.43 7.21
CA VAL A 96 18.30 -9.04 6.82
C VAL A 96 19.26 -8.58 5.74
N GLN A 97 18.72 -8.06 4.63
CA GLN A 97 19.48 -7.46 3.54
C GLN A 97 19.48 -5.92 3.63
N PRO A 98 20.39 -5.24 2.93
CA PRO A 98 20.39 -3.78 2.86
C PRO A 98 19.03 -3.24 2.38
N GLY A 99 18.46 -2.32 3.16
CA GLY A 99 17.18 -1.68 2.85
C GLY A 99 15.93 -2.41 3.35
N ASP A 100 16.09 -3.55 4.03
CA ASP A 100 14.96 -4.24 4.65
C ASP A 100 14.47 -3.54 5.92
N ASN A 101 13.16 -3.63 6.13
CA ASN A 101 12.48 -3.35 7.40
C ASN A 101 11.47 -4.47 7.70
N LEU A 102 10.97 -4.54 8.93
CA LEU A 102 10.05 -5.61 9.35
C LEU A 102 8.81 -5.74 8.45
N SER A 103 8.23 -4.63 7.98
CA SER A 103 7.08 -4.65 7.07
C SER A 103 7.42 -5.24 5.71
N THR A 104 8.55 -4.85 5.13
CA THR A 104 9.00 -5.40 3.84
C THR A 104 9.37 -6.87 3.94
N ILE A 105 9.97 -7.31 5.04
CA ILE A 105 10.29 -8.72 5.29
C ILE A 105 8.99 -9.52 5.45
N ALA A 106 8.05 -9.02 6.26
CA ALA A 106 6.73 -9.62 6.42
C ALA A 106 6.00 -9.76 5.09
N GLN A 107 6.00 -8.70 4.27
CA GLN A 107 5.37 -8.70 2.95
C GLN A 107 6.07 -9.66 1.98
N LYS A 108 7.41 -9.71 1.96
CA LYS A 108 8.19 -10.61 1.08
C LYS A 108 7.93 -12.08 1.41
N LEU A 109 7.83 -12.42 2.68
CA LEU A 109 7.74 -13.82 3.13
C LEU A 109 6.32 -14.32 3.30
N CYS A 110 5.40 -13.45 3.70
CA CYS A 110 4.05 -13.82 4.09
C CYS A 110 2.95 -12.99 3.42
N GLY A 111 3.30 -11.98 2.63
CA GLY A 111 2.32 -11.04 2.10
C GLY A 111 1.58 -10.31 3.23
N GLN A 112 0.35 -10.74 3.49
CA GLN A 112 -0.51 -10.24 4.57
C GLN A 112 -0.69 -11.25 5.73
N GLY A 113 -0.10 -12.45 5.62
CA GLY A 113 -0.35 -13.58 6.51
C GLY A 113 0.44 -13.56 7.83
N VAL A 114 1.25 -12.53 8.10
CA VAL A 114 1.99 -12.40 9.37
C VAL A 114 1.90 -10.98 9.90
N SER A 115 1.63 -10.85 11.20
CA SER A 115 1.57 -9.56 11.87
C SER A 115 2.96 -9.14 12.37
N LEU A 116 3.26 -7.84 12.29
CA LEU A 116 4.49 -7.26 12.87
C LEU A 116 4.68 -7.62 14.35
N PRO A 117 3.65 -7.56 15.22
CA PRO A 117 3.79 -7.97 16.61
C PRO A 117 4.22 -9.43 16.77
N ALA A 118 3.75 -10.34 15.90
CA ALA A 118 4.16 -11.74 15.95
C ALA A 118 5.65 -11.90 15.61
N ILE A 119 6.17 -11.12 14.65
CA ILE A 119 7.60 -11.12 14.31
C ILE A 119 8.43 -10.57 15.48
N VAL A 120 8.00 -9.47 16.12
CA VAL A 120 8.70 -8.91 17.28
C VAL A 120 8.67 -9.88 18.46
N GLN A 121 7.54 -10.54 18.71
CA GLN A 121 7.43 -11.55 19.77
C GLN A 121 8.35 -12.76 19.52
N ALA A 122 8.53 -13.16 18.26
CA ALA A 122 9.48 -14.21 17.87
C ALA A 122 10.96 -13.77 17.99
N ASN A 123 11.22 -12.46 18.10
CA ASN A 123 12.55 -11.86 18.18
C ASN A 123 12.65 -10.82 19.32
N PRO A 124 12.69 -11.25 20.59
CA PRO A 124 12.70 -10.33 21.74
C PRO A 124 13.87 -9.32 21.74
N GLN A 125 14.97 -9.64 21.06
CA GLN A 125 16.11 -8.75 20.86
C GLN A 125 15.78 -7.46 20.07
N LEU A 126 14.62 -7.43 19.40
CA LEU A 126 14.14 -6.25 18.67
C LEU A 126 13.32 -5.29 19.54
N ILE A 127 12.93 -5.67 20.75
CA ILE A 127 12.07 -4.85 21.63
C ILE A 127 12.77 -3.52 21.92
N GLY A 128 12.13 -2.41 21.57
CA GLY A 128 12.66 -1.05 21.69
C GLY A 128 13.57 -0.60 20.54
N ARG A 129 13.80 -1.44 19.53
CA ARG A 129 14.60 -1.14 18.33
C ARG A 129 14.02 -1.79 17.06
N GLU A 130 12.70 -1.95 16.99
CA GLU A 130 12.00 -2.69 15.93
C GLU A 130 12.25 -2.11 14.53
N ASN A 131 12.52 -0.81 14.46
CA ASN A 131 12.82 -0.08 13.23
C ASN A 131 14.32 -0.10 12.84
N TYR A 132 15.18 -0.71 13.66
CA TYR A 132 16.63 -0.74 13.46
C TYR A 132 17.14 -2.17 13.34
N LEU A 133 17.11 -2.68 12.11
CA LEU A 133 17.64 -3.99 11.74
C LEU A 133 19.08 -3.85 11.23
N GLU A 134 19.94 -4.78 11.62
CA GLU A 134 21.32 -4.83 11.14
C GLU A 134 21.42 -5.74 9.93
N VAL A 135 22.13 -5.29 8.89
CA VAL A 135 22.36 -6.12 7.70
C VAL A 135 23.15 -7.37 8.10
N GLY A 136 22.69 -8.54 7.67
CA GLY A 136 23.24 -9.84 8.06
C GLY A 136 22.64 -10.42 9.35
N GLN A 137 21.78 -9.67 10.06
CA GLN A 137 21.07 -10.18 11.23
C GLN A 137 20.09 -11.29 10.83
N VAL A 138 20.06 -12.38 11.60
CA VAL A 138 19.12 -13.48 11.38
C VAL A 138 17.89 -13.28 12.25
N LEU A 139 16.71 -13.20 11.62
CA LEU A 139 15.41 -13.06 12.26
C LEU A 139 14.62 -14.36 12.18
N LYS A 140 13.90 -14.68 13.25
CA LYS A 140 12.91 -15.76 13.27
C LYS A 140 11.59 -15.23 12.74
N ILE A 141 11.12 -15.77 11.63
CA ILE A 141 9.86 -15.38 11.03
C ILE A 141 8.81 -16.44 11.39
N PRO A 142 7.80 -16.08 12.20
CA PRO A 142 6.71 -16.99 12.50
C PRO A 142 5.92 -17.28 11.24
N LYS A 143 5.18 -18.39 11.26
CA LYS A 143 4.42 -18.83 10.11
C LYS A 143 3.41 -17.79 9.65
N CYS A 144 3.34 -17.64 8.34
CA CYS A 144 2.22 -17.01 7.68
C CYS A 144 0.99 -17.88 7.93
N GLN A 145 -0.02 -17.35 8.62
CA GLN A 145 -1.31 -18.03 8.67
C GLN A 145 -2.03 -17.71 7.36
N GLU A 146 -2.07 -18.68 6.44
CA GLU A 146 -3.05 -18.66 5.35
C GLU A 146 -4.42 -18.71 6.01
N GLY A 147 -5.20 -17.64 5.82
CA GLY A 147 -6.51 -17.49 6.43
C GLY A 147 -7.41 -18.69 6.13
N ILE A 148 -8.10 -19.16 7.17
CA ILE A 148 -9.22 -20.09 7.10
C ILE A 148 -10.46 -19.32 6.64
#